data_AF-A0AAJ2F6N5-F1
#
_entry.id   AF-A0AAJ2F6N5-F1
#
_cell.length_a   1.000
_cell.length_b   1.000
_cell.length_c   1.000
_cell.angle_alpha   90.00
_cell.angle_beta   90.00
_cell.angle_gamma   90.00
#
_symmetry.space_group_name_H-M   'P 1'
#
loop_
_entity.id
_entity.type
_entity.pdbx_description
1 polymer ?
#
loop_
_entity_poly.entity_id
_entity_poly.type
_entity_poly.pdbx_seq_one_letter_code
_entity_poly.pdbx_strand_id
1 'polypeptide(L)'
;MKVLFMKVFSLLLLFLLFTFSGISQGKIETSNNYAQKIMGNWMKDYIDMKDGSSNDDPTVDEIVASMLIFRKTNTVTVIQGKEAVNTPFEIFGDTLLVGRAVFYKIEKLTDYELVFTQILSDIPDYQLRRYHYLTTKESSGEYFERRYIKANLKIQANGDSAYAFSKYIFPKFRTGREMFRGANFNTFEDVYQYSYEAIETAFDFPARKNGNFKVAFMVSKSGILKDVTIQQSSDSSYNAKLIQAVLQTRKQWIPADIDGKLVNVVFNYEFDFGDDKEDVENDNNYFDPAIYANLMERGDRQIEKKNYIKAIKLYTKCILMKDDAFDALYKRADAYFTLKVEKNACSDWNYLATKGQKKAEALFIQNCLKR
;
A
#
# COMPACT_ATOMS: atom_id res chain seq x y z
N MET A 1 70.28 44.32 -16.26
CA MET A 1 71.05 44.39 -15.01
C MET A 1 70.31 45.34 -14.07
N LYS A 2 69.41 44.80 -13.23
CA LYS A 2 68.51 45.57 -12.35
C LYS A 2 68.57 45.01 -10.92
N VAL A 3 69.12 45.83 -10.03
CA VAL A 3 68.58 46.28 -8.74
C VAL A 3 68.15 45.24 -7.67
N LEU A 4 68.89 45.27 -6.56
CA LEU A 4 68.55 44.90 -5.17
C LEU A 4 67.15 45.39 -4.76
N PHE A 5 66.31 44.55 -4.12
CA PHE A 5 65.37 45.00 -3.08
C PHE A 5 64.85 43.84 -2.21
N MET A 6 64.88 44.06 -0.88
CA MET A 6 64.06 43.42 0.17
C MET A 6 64.17 41.90 0.44
N LYS A 7 64.94 41.55 1.49
CA LYS A 7 64.67 40.38 2.35
C LYS A 7 64.78 40.78 3.83
N VAL A 8 63.78 41.50 4.33
CA VAL A 8 63.52 41.64 5.78
C VAL A 8 62.01 41.66 5.94
N PHE A 9 61.36 40.49 5.90
CA PHE A 9 60.00 40.29 6.41
C PHE A 9 59.68 38.78 6.38
N SER A 10 60.26 38.01 7.29
CA SER A 10 59.77 36.65 7.56
C SER A 10 60.24 36.19 8.94
N LEU A 11 59.88 36.95 9.96
CA LEU A 11 60.08 36.54 11.36
C LEU A 11 58.91 37.02 12.22
N LEU A 12 57.68 36.77 11.76
CA LEU A 12 56.45 37.06 12.52
C LEU A 12 55.24 36.27 12.00
N LEU A 13 55.45 35.02 11.56
CA LEU A 13 54.36 34.11 11.18
C LEU A 13 54.62 32.68 11.66
N LEU A 14 55.11 32.53 12.90
CA LEU A 14 55.33 31.21 13.52
C LEU A 14 54.59 31.02 14.86
N PHE A 15 53.56 31.84 15.12
CA PHE A 15 52.79 31.77 16.38
C PHE A 15 51.27 31.84 16.20
N LEU A 16 50.73 31.24 15.11
CA LEU A 16 49.29 31.17 14.88
C LEU A 16 48.85 29.90 14.11
N LEU A 17 49.50 28.76 14.36
CA LEU A 17 49.12 27.45 13.78
C LEU A 17 48.91 26.34 14.83
N PHE A 18 48.61 26.70 16.08
CA PHE A 18 48.25 25.73 17.11
C PHE A 18 47.02 26.19 17.90
N THR A 19 45.83 26.13 17.29
CA THR A 19 44.56 25.99 18.04
C THR A 19 43.37 25.45 17.21
N PHE A 20 43.45 25.31 15.88
CA PHE A 20 42.30 24.82 15.08
C PHE A 20 42.29 23.31 14.76
N SER A 21 43.26 22.51 15.21
CA SER A 21 43.29 21.06 14.94
C SER A 21 42.34 20.23 15.81
N GLY A 22 42.01 20.67 17.02
CA GLY A 22 41.15 19.90 17.94
C GLY A 22 39.67 19.89 17.54
N ILE A 23 39.16 20.99 16.98
CA ILE A 23 37.73 21.11 16.61
C ILE A 23 37.44 20.39 15.29
N SER A 24 38.40 20.34 14.35
CA SER A 24 38.21 19.59 13.10
C SER A 24 38.34 18.08 13.31
N GLN A 25 39.29 17.62 14.15
CA GLN A 25 39.45 16.20 14.46
C GLN A 25 38.21 15.62 15.16
N GLY A 26 37.65 16.31 16.16
CA GLY A 26 36.43 15.85 16.84
C GLY A 26 35.20 15.79 15.93
N LYS A 27 35.05 16.72 14.98
CA LYS A 27 33.96 16.68 13.98
C LYS A 27 34.14 15.57 12.93
N ILE A 28 35.38 15.30 12.51
CA ILE A 28 35.69 14.23 11.56
C ILE A 28 35.51 12.86 12.20
N GLU A 29 35.94 12.67 13.45
CA GLU A 29 35.77 11.41 14.19
C GLU A 29 34.31 11.10 14.48
N THR A 30 33.52 12.10 14.90
CA THR A 30 32.07 11.93 15.10
C THR A 30 31.33 11.60 13.80
N SER A 31 31.66 12.28 12.69
CA SER A 31 31.10 11.98 11.36
C SER A 31 31.42 10.55 10.90
N ASN A 32 32.66 10.10 11.10
CA ASN A 32 33.08 8.73 10.78
C ASN A 32 32.37 7.68 11.66
N ASN A 33 32.09 8.01 12.92
CA ASN A 33 31.38 7.12 13.85
C ASN A 33 29.91 6.94 13.44
N TYR A 34 29.20 8.03 13.12
CA TYR A 34 27.82 7.93 12.61
C TYR A 34 27.73 7.17 11.29
N ALA A 35 28.63 7.45 10.34
CA ALA A 35 28.65 6.79 9.04
C ALA A 35 28.85 5.27 9.14
N GLN A 36 29.66 4.80 10.09
CA GLN A 36 29.83 3.36 10.35
C GLN A 36 28.61 2.77 11.07
N LYS A 37 28.09 3.45 12.09
CA LYS A 37 27.00 2.93 12.93
C LYS A 37 25.64 2.89 12.24
N ILE A 38 25.38 3.77 11.28
CA ILE A 38 24.09 3.83 10.60
C ILE A 38 23.92 2.68 9.59
N MET A 39 25.00 1.94 9.28
CA MET A 39 24.97 0.85 8.31
C MET A 39 24.00 -0.25 8.74
N GLY A 40 23.21 -0.77 7.79
CA GLY A 40 22.27 -1.86 8.04
C GLY A 40 20.82 -1.50 7.72
N ASN A 41 19.91 -2.34 8.20
CA ASN A 41 18.48 -2.23 7.91
C ASN A 41 17.77 -1.65 9.13
N TRP A 42 16.94 -0.65 8.87
CA TRP A 42 16.19 0.08 9.88
C TRP A 42 14.72 0.03 9.51
N MET A 43 13.90 -0.50 10.40
CA MET A 43 12.45 -0.60 10.24
C MET A 43 11.78 0.53 11.01
N LYS A 44 10.82 1.20 10.39
CA LYS A 44 10.04 2.27 11.04
C LYS A 44 9.31 1.70 12.24
N ASP A 45 9.45 2.36 13.38
CA ASP A 45 8.70 2.06 14.59
C ASP A 45 7.47 2.97 14.67
N TYR A 46 7.69 4.27 14.87
CA TYR A 46 6.63 5.28 14.87
C TYR A 46 7.16 6.66 14.45
N ILE A 47 6.24 7.61 14.34
CA ILE A 47 6.52 9.02 14.03
C ILE A 47 5.77 9.87 15.05
N ASP A 48 6.46 10.83 15.63
CA ASP A 48 5.89 11.85 16.50
C ASP A 48 6.30 13.24 15.99
N MET A 49 5.78 14.27 16.63
CA MET A 49 6.28 15.63 16.45
C MET A 49 7.49 15.82 17.36
N LYS A 50 8.40 16.75 17.01
CA LYS A 50 9.64 16.98 17.76
C LYS A 50 9.37 17.45 19.19
N ASP A 51 8.24 18.11 19.43
CA ASP A 51 7.77 18.48 20.78
C ASP A 51 7.20 17.30 21.59
N GLY A 52 7.08 16.12 20.99
CA GLY A 52 6.54 14.90 21.60
C GLY A 52 5.04 14.68 21.41
N SER A 53 4.34 15.58 20.70
CA SER A 53 2.92 15.35 20.37
C SER A 53 2.75 14.20 19.36
N SER A 54 1.59 13.54 19.41
CA SER A 54 1.28 12.47 18.46
C SER A 54 1.11 13.04 17.06
N ASN A 55 1.59 12.29 16.06
CA ASN A 55 1.27 12.61 14.67
C ASN A 55 -0.06 11.94 14.30
N ASP A 56 -1.13 12.73 14.26
CA ASP A 56 -2.49 12.24 14.01
C ASP A 56 -2.87 12.13 12.52
N ASP A 57 -1.94 12.45 11.61
CA ASP A 57 -2.16 12.38 10.15
C ASP A 57 -1.92 10.93 9.64
N PRO A 58 -2.97 10.19 9.25
CA PRO A 58 -2.85 8.80 8.83
C PRO A 58 -2.15 8.65 7.48
N THR A 59 -2.08 9.71 6.66
CA THR A 59 -1.43 9.64 5.34
C THR A 59 0.09 9.58 5.44
N VAL A 60 0.65 10.06 6.56
CA VAL A 60 2.09 10.07 6.84
C VAL A 60 2.64 8.66 6.89
N ASP A 61 1.88 7.74 7.47
CA ASP A 61 2.34 6.37 7.61
C ASP A 61 2.47 5.64 6.26
N GLU A 62 1.72 6.09 5.26
CA GLU A 62 1.74 5.56 3.90
C GLU A 62 2.88 6.12 3.05
N ILE A 63 3.21 7.41 3.23
CA ILE A 63 4.26 8.09 2.42
C ILE A 63 5.65 8.05 3.06
N VAL A 64 5.76 7.76 4.36
CA VAL A 64 7.06 7.65 5.05
C VAL A 64 7.65 6.27 4.85
N ALA A 65 8.97 6.22 4.72
CA ALA A 65 9.70 4.99 4.55
C ALA A 65 9.35 3.98 5.65
N SER A 66 8.87 2.81 5.24
CA SER A 66 8.68 1.66 6.11
C SER A 66 10.01 1.05 6.53
N MET A 67 11.02 1.14 5.66
CA MET A 67 12.36 0.64 5.93
C MET A 67 13.41 1.50 5.22
N LEU A 68 14.57 1.66 5.87
CA LEU A 68 15.77 2.30 5.34
C LEU A 68 16.92 1.29 5.37
N ILE A 69 17.61 1.11 4.25
CA ILE A 69 18.75 0.18 4.15
C ILE A 69 19.99 0.96 3.75
N PHE A 70 20.86 1.25 4.71
CA PHE A 70 22.10 1.98 4.47
C PHE A 70 23.23 1.02 4.11
N ARG A 71 23.89 1.28 2.97
CA ARG A 71 25.00 0.47 2.46
C ARG A 71 26.31 1.26 2.45
N LYS A 72 27.43 0.53 2.49
CA LYS A 72 28.80 1.08 2.42
C LYS A 72 29.12 1.84 1.12
N THR A 73 28.24 1.76 0.12
CA THR A 73 28.35 2.51 -1.15
C THR A 73 27.80 3.93 -1.07
N ASN A 74 27.56 4.46 0.14
CA ASN A 74 26.86 5.74 0.37
C ASN A 74 25.48 5.79 -0.31
N THR A 75 24.80 4.64 -0.34
CA THR A 75 23.46 4.50 -0.87
C THR A 75 22.52 4.03 0.23
N VAL A 76 21.38 4.68 0.35
CA VAL A 76 20.27 4.23 1.17
C VAL A 76 19.15 3.74 0.25
N THR A 77 18.65 2.54 0.48
CA THR A 77 17.38 2.12 -0.12
C THR A 77 16.25 2.59 0.78
N VAL A 78 15.39 3.45 0.26
CA VAL A 78 14.18 3.95 0.91
C VAL A 78 13.02 3.08 0.44
N ILE A 79 12.37 2.37 1.35
CA ILE A 79 11.24 1.49 1.03
C ILE A 79 9.95 2.13 1.51
N GLN A 80 9.05 2.48 0.59
CA GLN A 80 7.76 3.09 0.86
C GLN A 80 6.66 2.19 0.27
N GLY A 81 5.88 1.53 1.12
CA GLY A 81 4.91 0.55 0.66
C GLY A 81 5.56 -0.58 -0.16
N LYS A 82 5.29 -0.60 -1.48
CA LYS A 82 5.90 -1.54 -2.44
C LYS A 82 7.11 -0.99 -3.18
N GLU A 83 7.34 0.32 -3.11
CA GLU A 83 8.38 0.98 -3.88
C GLU A 83 9.69 0.96 -3.10
N ALA A 84 10.78 0.76 -3.83
CA ALA A 84 12.14 0.82 -3.29
C ALA A 84 12.97 1.76 -4.18
N VAL A 85 13.46 2.84 -3.58
CA VAL A 85 14.27 3.84 -4.28
C VAL A 85 15.66 3.85 -3.69
N ASN A 86 16.67 3.68 -4.55
CA ASN A 86 18.07 3.83 -4.16
C ASN A 86 18.46 5.30 -4.28
N THR A 87 18.86 5.88 -3.16
CA THR A 87 19.18 7.31 -3.06
C THR A 87 20.56 7.47 -2.44
N PRO A 88 21.41 8.39 -2.91
CA PRO A 88 22.67 8.68 -2.21
C PRO A 88 22.38 9.23 -0.82
N PHE A 89 23.24 8.95 0.15
CA PHE A 89 23.20 9.61 1.45
C PHE A 89 24.60 10.02 1.91
N GLU A 90 24.66 11.06 2.71
CA GLU A 90 25.89 11.56 3.32
C GLU A 90 25.61 11.95 4.77
N ILE A 91 26.64 11.85 5.63
CA ILE A 91 26.55 12.28 7.02
C ILE A 91 27.65 13.30 7.30
N PHE A 92 27.25 14.44 7.86
CA PHE A 92 28.11 15.53 8.28
C PHE A 92 27.89 15.82 9.75
N GLY A 93 28.74 15.26 10.62
CA GLY A 93 28.51 15.31 12.06
C GLY A 93 27.21 14.59 12.43
N ASP A 94 26.23 15.32 12.95
CA ASP A 94 24.90 14.81 13.31
C ASP A 94 23.83 15.15 12.26
N THR A 95 24.23 15.54 11.05
CA THR A 95 23.30 15.82 9.96
C THR A 95 23.34 14.70 8.93
N LEU A 96 22.20 14.09 8.66
CA LEU A 96 21.98 13.10 7.61
C LEU A 96 21.37 13.80 6.38
N LEU A 97 22.08 13.77 5.27
CA LEU A 97 21.59 14.16 3.95
C LEU A 97 21.11 12.92 3.21
N VAL A 98 19.85 12.90 2.79
CA VAL A 98 19.29 11.88 1.90
C VAL A 98 18.94 12.53 0.56
N GLY A 99 19.49 11.99 -0.52
CA GLY A 99 19.35 12.55 -1.85
C GLY A 99 20.16 13.82 -2.02
N ARG A 100 19.54 14.86 -2.60
CA ARG A 100 20.22 16.13 -2.90
C ARG A 100 19.77 17.32 -2.05
N ALA A 101 18.65 17.19 -1.33
CA ALA A 101 18.01 18.34 -0.69
C ALA A 101 17.29 18.03 0.62
N VAL A 102 17.27 16.77 1.07
CA VAL A 102 16.55 16.39 2.29
C VAL A 102 17.54 16.22 3.43
N PHE A 103 17.47 17.14 4.39
CA PHE A 103 18.36 17.18 5.54
C PHE A 103 17.61 16.77 6.80
N TYR A 104 18.26 15.92 7.59
CA TYR A 104 17.75 15.47 8.87
C TYR A 104 18.80 15.67 9.95
N LYS A 105 18.36 16.06 11.14
CA LYS A 105 19.18 16.05 12.35
C LYS A 105 19.08 14.67 12.99
N ILE A 106 20.19 13.97 13.13
CA ILE A 106 20.29 12.74 13.91
C ILE A 106 20.23 13.13 15.39
N GLU A 107 19.16 12.76 16.07
CA GLU A 107 18.99 13.00 17.51
C GLU A 107 19.54 11.83 18.34
N LYS A 108 19.45 10.61 17.79
CA LYS A 108 19.94 9.39 18.43
C LYS A 108 20.38 8.38 17.38
N LEU A 109 21.56 7.80 17.58
CA LEU A 109 22.02 6.62 16.84
C LEU A 109 22.72 5.66 17.79
N THR A 110 22.12 4.48 17.95
CA THR A 110 22.66 3.35 18.72
C THR A 110 22.70 2.11 17.83
N ASP A 111 23.11 0.96 18.35
CA ASP A 111 23.06 -0.29 17.59
C ASP A 111 21.62 -0.78 17.31
N TYR A 112 20.63 -0.23 18.02
CA TYR A 112 19.23 -0.67 17.97
C TYR A 112 18.25 0.38 17.51
N GLU A 113 18.59 1.66 17.63
CA GLU A 113 17.65 2.77 17.46
C GLU A 113 18.29 3.91 16.68
N LEU A 114 17.55 4.41 15.70
CA LEU A 114 17.87 5.56 14.88
C LEU A 114 16.69 6.54 14.98
N VAL A 115 16.97 7.72 15.53
CA VAL A 115 16.01 8.81 15.66
C VAL A 115 16.55 10.04 14.96
N PHE A 116 15.73 10.61 14.07
CA PHE A 116 16.10 11.83 13.37
C PHE A 116 14.90 12.71 13.08
N THR A 117 15.14 13.99 12.88
CA THR A 117 14.10 15.02 12.67
C THR A 117 14.41 15.82 11.42
N GLN A 118 13.39 16.19 10.64
CA GLN A 118 13.60 17.05 9.46
C GLN A 118 14.21 18.40 9.83
N ILE A 119 15.13 18.89 9.00
CA ILE A 119 15.66 20.25 9.09
C ILE A 119 14.90 21.10 8.08
N LEU A 120 13.94 21.88 8.56
CA LEU A 120 13.20 22.87 7.78
C LEU A 120 13.37 24.23 8.47
N SER A 121 13.79 25.24 7.70
CA SER A 121 13.84 26.62 8.18
C SER A 121 12.41 27.11 8.45
N ASP A 122 12.26 27.94 9.49
CA ASP A 122 11.02 28.65 9.79
C ASP A 122 9.82 27.76 10.20
N ILE A 123 10.04 26.49 10.50
CA ILE A 123 9.04 25.58 11.06
C ILE A 123 9.30 25.38 12.56
N PRO A 124 8.33 25.68 13.43
CA PRO A 124 8.50 25.49 14.87
C PRO A 124 8.52 24.00 15.24
N ASP A 125 9.14 23.67 16.38
CA ASP A 125 9.36 22.27 16.80
C ASP A 125 8.07 21.42 16.84
N TYR A 126 6.94 21.98 17.25
CA TYR A 126 5.64 21.28 17.28
C TYR A 126 5.08 20.93 15.89
N GLN A 127 5.70 21.43 14.81
CA GLN A 127 5.36 21.10 13.42
C GLN A 127 6.45 20.25 12.74
N LEU A 128 7.60 20.05 13.38
CA LEU A 128 8.67 19.21 12.85
C LEU A 128 8.40 17.75 13.18
N ARG A 129 8.46 16.87 12.18
CA ARG A 129 8.30 15.42 12.36
C ARG A 129 9.62 14.79 12.79
N ARG A 130 9.56 13.99 13.84
CA ARG A 130 10.63 13.13 14.33
C ARG A 130 10.30 11.67 13.99
N TYR A 131 11.28 10.98 13.46
CA TYR A 131 11.14 9.63 12.95
C TYR A 131 11.94 8.66 13.80
N HIS A 132 11.30 7.56 14.20
CA HIS A 132 11.91 6.53 15.03
C HIS A 132 12.01 5.23 14.24
N TYR A 133 13.21 4.67 14.19
CA TYR A 133 13.49 3.40 13.52
C TYR A 133 14.26 2.46 14.43
N LEU A 134 13.97 1.17 14.30
CA LEU A 134 14.65 0.10 15.00
C LEU A 134 15.49 -0.74 14.02
N THR A 135 16.65 -1.21 14.48
CA THR A 135 17.49 -2.14 13.70
C THR A 135 16.74 -3.43 13.43
N THR A 136 16.96 -4.04 12.26
CA THR A 136 16.40 -5.35 11.94
C THR A 136 17.36 -6.19 11.10
N LYS A 137 17.26 -7.52 11.24
CA LYS A 137 17.96 -8.49 10.38
C LYS A 137 17.13 -8.90 9.17
N GLU A 138 15.84 -8.55 9.15
CA GLU A 138 14.94 -8.86 8.05
C GLU A 138 15.41 -8.16 6.76
N SER A 139 15.39 -8.89 5.66
CA SER A 139 15.47 -8.33 4.32
C SER A 139 14.20 -7.54 3.98
N SER A 140 14.29 -6.69 2.95
CA SER A 140 13.13 -5.97 2.41
C SER A 140 12.01 -6.91 1.97
N GLY A 141 12.36 -8.06 1.39
CA GLY A 141 11.40 -9.10 0.99
C GLY A 141 10.70 -9.74 2.18
N GLU A 142 11.43 -10.12 3.22
CA GLU A 142 10.85 -10.69 4.45
C GLU A 142 9.93 -9.70 5.17
N TYR A 143 10.35 -8.44 5.28
CA TYR A 143 9.51 -7.37 5.81
C TYR A 143 8.23 -7.22 4.99
N PHE A 144 8.35 -7.21 3.66
CA PHE A 144 7.20 -7.10 2.76
C PHE A 144 6.23 -8.27 2.93
N GLU A 145 6.74 -9.50 2.93
CA GLU A 145 5.95 -10.70 3.16
C GLU A 145 5.21 -10.62 4.50
N ARG A 146 5.92 -10.34 5.60
CA ARG A 146 5.31 -10.26 6.94
C ARG A 146 4.26 -9.15 7.06
N ARG A 147 4.50 -7.99 6.46
CA ARG A 147 3.63 -6.81 6.62
C ARG A 147 2.42 -6.81 5.71
N TYR A 148 2.58 -7.31 4.48
CA TYR A 148 1.59 -7.14 3.41
C TYR A 148 1.01 -8.45 2.89
N ILE A 149 1.76 -9.55 2.98
CA ILE A 149 1.29 -10.87 2.55
C ILE A 149 0.80 -11.61 3.79
N LYS A 150 -0.49 -11.47 4.10
CA LYS A 150 -1.10 -12.23 5.20
C LYS A 150 -0.83 -13.72 5.00
N ALA A 151 -0.49 -14.44 6.07
CA ALA A 151 -0.10 -15.86 5.99
C ALA A 151 -1.14 -16.75 5.27
N ASN A 152 -2.42 -16.38 5.33
CA ASN A 152 -3.52 -17.08 4.65
C ASN A 152 -3.58 -16.84 3.12
N LEU A 153 -2.77 -15.93 2.59
CA LEU A 153 -2.60 -15.73 1.15
C LEU A 153 -1.56 -16.68 0.57
N LYS A 154 -0.71 -17.32 1.38
CA LYS A 154 0.26 -18.32 0.93
C LYS A 154 -0.38 -19.71 0.98
N ILE A 155 -0.55 -20.32 -0.18
CA ILE A 155 -1.08 -21.66 -0.37
C ILE A 155 0.10 -22.59 -0.64
N GLN A 156 0.36 -23.51 0.29
CA GLN A 156 1.37 -24.55 0.09
C GLN A 156 0.76 -25.68 -0.74
N ALA A 157 1.31 -25.93 -1.93
CA ALA A 157 0.89 -27.03 -2.78
C ALA A 157 2.13 -27.82 -3.23
N ASN A 158 2.33 -29.02 -2.67
CA ASN A 158 3.33 -30.01 -3.10
C ASN A 158 4.74 -29.44 -3.35
N GLY A 159 5.26 -28.66 -2.40
CA GLY A 159 6.62 -28.11 -2.44
C GLY A 159 6.77 -26.83 -3.27
N ASP A 160 5.70 -26.32 -3.87
CA ASP A 160 5.66 -24.98 -4.47
C ASP A 160 4.69 -24.06 -3.72
N SER A 161 5.04 -22.77 -3.64
CA SER A 161 4.17 -21.75 -3.04
C SER A 161 3.31 -21.12 -4.13
N ALA A 162 2.00 -21.12 -3.90
CA ALA A 162 1.05 -20.31 -4.65
C ALA A 162 0.51 -19.20 -3.76
N TYR A 163 0.11 -18.09 -4.36
CA TYR A 163 -0.38 -16.92 -3.64
C TYR A 163 -1.78 -16.58 -4.09
N ALA A 164 -2.67 -16.24 -3.18
CA ALA A 164 -3.99 -15.74 -3.57
C ALA A 164 -3.85 -14.37 -4.25
N PHE A 165 -4.58 -14.18 -5.36
CA PHE A 165 -4.67 -12.92 -6.08
C PHE A 165 -5.10 -11.80 -5.13
N SER A 166 -4.31 -10.73 -5.07
CA SER A 166 -4.54 -9.62 -4.15
C SER A 166 -3.88 -8.35 -4.66
N LYS A 167 -4.20 -7.21 -4.04
CA LYS A 167 -3.53 -5.94 -4.34
C LYS A 167 -2.02 -5.98 -4.15
N TYR A 168 -1.48 -6.96 -3.42
CA TYR A 168 -0.04 -7.12 -3.19
C TYR A 168 0.62 -8.02 -4.22
N ILE A 169 -0.03 -9.11 -4.58
CA ILE A 169 0.50 -10.14 -5.49
C ILE A 169 -0.53 -10.39 -6.58
N PHE A 170 -0.19 -9.93 -7.79
CA PHE A 170 -1.01 -10.12 -8.98
C PHE A 170 -0.14 -10.27 -10.23
N PRO A 171 -0.53 -11.13 -11.18
CA PRO A 171 0.11 -11.18 -12.50
C PRO A 171 -0.24 -9.92 -13.30
N LYS A 172 0.47 -9.66 -14.40
CA LYS A 172 0.05 -8.63 -15.36
C LYS A 172 -0.90 -9.24 -16.38
N PHE A 173 -1.77 -8.41 -16.96
CA PHE A 173 -2.77 -8.85 -17.94
C PHE A 173 -2.66 -8.05 -19.25
N ARG A 174 -2.72 -8.74 -20.38
CA ARG A 174 -2.69 -8.16 -21.73
C ARG A 174 -4.07 -8.15 -22.33
N THR A 175 -4.56 -6.99 -22.74
CA THR A 175 -5.82 -6.93 -23.50
C THR A 175 -5.59 -7.05 -25.00
N GLY A 176 -6.54 -7.72 -25.66
CA GLY A 176 -6.65 -7.77 -27.11
C GLY A 176 -7.57 -6.69 -27.71
N ARG A 177 -8.17 -5.81 -26.88
CA ARG A 177 -9.05 -4.73 -27.38
C ARG A 177 -8.26 -3.83 -28.34
N GLU A 178 -8.84 -3.53 -29.50
CA GLU A 178 -8.16 -2.80 -30.58
C GLU A 178 -7.58 -1.45 -30.13
N MET A 179 -8.29 -0.76 -29.24
CA MET A 179 -7.88 0.53 -28.68
C MET A 179 -6.63 0.45 -27.78
N PHE A 180 -6.33 -0.71 -27.20
CA PHE A 180 -5.22 -0.93 -26.26
C PHE A 180 -4.28 -2.06 -26.71
N ARG A 181 -4.21 -2.31 -28.03
CA ARG A 181 -3.37 -3.38 -28.59
C ARG A 181 -1.93 -3.27 -28.09
N GLY A 182 -1.51 -4.24 -27.27
CA GLY A 182 -0.15 -4.33 -26.74
C GLY A 182 0.07 -3.67 -25.38
N ALA A 183 -0.95 -3.04 -24.78
CA ALA A 183 -0.87 -2.52 -23.42
C ALA A 183 -0.79 -3.69 -22.40
N ASN A 184 0.17 -3.59 -21.48
CA ASN A 184 0.24 -4.48 -20.32
C ASN A 184 -0.34 -3.74 -19.12
N PHE A 185 -1.42 -4.26 -18.56
CA PHE A 185 -1.97 -3.75 -17.30
C PHE A 185 -1.10 -4.22 -16.14
N ASN A 186 -0.61 -3.26 -15.35
CA ASN A 186 0.36 -3.47 -14.28
C ASN A 186 -0.09 -2.91 -12.93
N THR A 187 -1.33 -2.44 -12.82
CA THR A 187 -2.01 -2.13 -11.55
C THR A 187 -2.93 -3.29 -11.15
N PHE A 188 -3.26 -3.40 -9.87
CA PHE A 188 -4.16 -4.45 -9.40
C PHE A 188 -5.58 -4.26 -9.95
N GLU A 189 -6.04 -3.03 -9.93
CA GLU A 189 -7.36 -2.58 -10.35
C GLU A 189 -7.58 -2.90 -11.83
N ASP A 190 -6.63 -2.53 -12.69
CA ASP A 190 -6.71 -2.84 -14.12
C ASP A 190 -6.69 -4.35 -14.36
N VAL A 191 -5.77 -5.09 -13.71
CA VAL A 191 -5.67 -6.54 -13.90
C VAL A 191 -6.96 -7.22 -13.48
N TYR A 192 -7.53 -6.86 -12.33
CA TYR A 192 -8.81 -7.38 -11.88
C TYR A 192 -9.92 -7.05 -12.88
N GLN A 193 -10.11 -5.76 -13.18
CA GLN A 193 -11.18 -5.29 -14.06
C GLN A 193 -11.14 -5.96 -15.43
N TYR A 194 -10.01 -5.85 -16.13
CA TYR A 194 -9.93 -6.31 -17.53
C TYR A 194 -9.91 -7.83 -17.66
N SER A 195 -9.33 -8.55 -16.70
CA SER A 195 -9.39 -10.01 -16.74
C SER A 195 -10.77 -10.55 -16.35
N TYR A 196 -11.44 -9.91 -15.38
CA TYR A 196 -12.81 -10.23 -15.01
C TYR A 196 -13.75 -9.98 -16.19
N GLU A 197 -13.71 -8.78 -16.81
CA GLU A 197 -14.53 -8.43 -17.98
C GLU A 197 -14.28 -9.37 -19.16
N ALA A 198 -13.02 -9.73 -19.43
CA ALA A 198 -12.69 -10.66 -20.51
C ALA A 198 -13.35 -12.02 -20.31
N ILE A 199 -13.35 -12.53 -19.07
CA ILE A 199 -13.99 -13.81 -18.72
C ILE A 199 -15.51 -13.67 -18.75
N GLU A 200 -16.06 -12.61 -18.17
CA GLU A 200 -17.51 -12.35 -18.13
C GLU A 200 -18.10 -12.25 -19.54
N THR A 201 -17.44 -11.48 -20.41
CA THR A 201 -17.85 -11.31 -21.82
C THR A 201 -17.78 -12.65 -22.57
N ALA A 202 -16.71 -13.43 -22.36
CA ALA A 202 -16.54 -14.73 -23.00
C ALA A 202 -17.46 -15.82 -22.42
N PHE A 203 -17.93 -15.65 -21.19
CA PHE A 203 -18.85 -16.59 -20.53
C PHE A 203 -20.23 -16.56 -21.20
N ASP A 204 -20.63 -15.39 -21.72
CA ASP A 204 -21.87 -15.23 -22.51
C ASP A 204 -23.09 -15.78 -21.76
N PHE A 205 -23.22 -15.38 -20.48
CA PHE A 205 -24.37 -15.76 -19.66
C PHE A 205 -25.59 -14.91 -20.04
N PRO A 206 -26.80 -15.49 -20.19
CA PRO A 206 -27.95 -14.74 -20.69
C PRO A 206 -28.36 -13.59 -19.75
N ALA A 207 -28.40 -12.37 -20.27
CA ALA A 207 -28.70 -11.14 -19.51
C ALA A 207 -30.05 -11.12 -18.76
N ARG A 208 -30.99 -12.02 -19.07
CA ARG A 208 -32.31 -12.13 -18.42
C ARG A 208 -32.41 -13.31 -17.46
N LYS A 209 -31.32 -14.05 -17.25
CA LYS A 209 -31.26 -15.14 -16.27
C LYS A 209 -30.53 -14.64 -15.04
N ASN A 210 -31.02 -15.07 -13.88
CA ASN A 210 -30.30 -14.93 -12.63
C ASN A 210 -29.33 -16.10 -12.49
N GLY A 211 -28.10 -15.83 -12.04
CA GLY A 211 -27.13 -16.88 -11.79
C GLY A 211 -25.96 -16.40 -10.97
N ASN A 212 -25.43 -17.27 -10.13
CA ASN A 212 -24.23 -17.02 -9.34
C ASN A 212 -23.23 -18.14 -9.59
N PHE A 213 -22.04 -17.75 -10.01
CA PHE A 213 -20.98 -18.68 -10.37
C PHE A 213 -19.68 -18.26 -9.71
N LYS A 214 -18.95 -19.22 -9.15
CA LYS A 214 -17.60 -19.02 -8.63
C LYS A 214 -16.63 -19.94 -9.34
N VAL A 215 -15.53 -19.37 -9.83
CA VAL A 215 -14.46 -20.11 -10.49
C VAL A 215 -13.13 -19.79 -9.82
N ALA A 216 -12.35 -20.84 -9.56
CA ALA A 216 -10.97 -20.72 -9.15
C ALA A 216 -10.06 -21.16 -10.30
N PHE A 217 -8.92 -20.49 -10.45
CA PHE A 217 -7.88 -20.89 -11.41
C PHE A 217 -6.52 -20.35 -10.99
N MET A 218 -5.45 -20.95 -11.47
CA MET A 218 -4.08 -20.52 -11.18
C MET A 218 -3.40 -19.96 -12.42
N VAL A 219 -2.77 -18.81 -12.31
CA VAL A 219 -1.74 -18.34 -13.24
C VAL A 219 -0.39 -18.78 -12.70
N SER A 220 0.31 -19.65 -13.43
CA SER A 220 1.59 -20.19 -12.99
C SER A 220 2.76 -19.22 -13.20
N LYS A 221 3.94 -19.57 -12.66
CA LYS A 221 5.23 -18.87 -12.86
C LYS A 221 5.64 -18.65 -14.31
N SER A 222 5.04 -19.38 -15.25
CA SER A 222 5.26 -19.22 -16.70
C SER A 222 4.11 -18.49 -17.41
N GLY A 223 3.15 -17.94 -16.67
CA GLY A 223 1.97 -17.26 -17.22
C GLY A 223 0.90 -18.21 -17.77
N ILE A 224 1.04 -19.51 -17.53
CA ILE A 224 0.09 -20.52 -18.03
C ILE A 224 -1.02 -20.72 -17.01
N LEU A 225 -2.27 -20.80 -17.48
CA LEU A 225 -3.43 -21.16 -16.67
C LEU A 225 -3.41 -22.65 -16.28
N LYS A 226 -3.68 -22.93 -15.01
CA LYS A 226 -3.81 -24.28 -14.42
C LYS A 226 -5.03 -24.34 -13.49
N ASP A 227 -5.47 -25.55 -13.19
CA ASP A 227 -6.42 -25.86 -12.11
C ASP A 227 -7.75 -25.08 -12.16
N VAL A 228 -8.25 -24.82 -13.37
CA VAL A 228 -9.56 -24.16 -13.55
C VAL A 228 -10.67 -25.04 -12.98
N THR A 229 -11.30 -24.59 -11.91
CA THR A 229 -12.30 -25.35 -11.15
C THR A 229 -13.51 -24.49 -10.79
N ILE A 230 -14.70 -25.04 -10.97
CA ILE A 230 -15.94 -24.42 -10.53
C ILE A 230 -16.11 -24.68 -9.04
N GLN A 231 -16.13 -23.61 -8.25
CA GLN A 231 -16.31 -23.65 -6.80
C GLN A 231 -17.80 -23.58 -6.42
N GLN A 232 -18.58 -22.81 -7.18
CA GLN A 232 -20.02 -22.65 -6.99
C GLN A 232 -20.69 -22.43 -8.35
N SER A 233 -21.90 -22.94 -8.53
CA SER A 233 -22.68 -22.73 -9.74
C SER A 233 -24.16 -22.83 -9.45
N SER A 234 -24.92 -21.81 -9.85
CA SER A 234 -26.38 -21.83 -9.81
C SER A 234 -27.00 -22.68 -10.91
N ASP A 235 -26.27 -22.94 -12.00
CA ASP A 235 -26.72 -23.76 -13.12
C ASP A 235 -25.53 -24.49 -13.75
N SER A 236 -25.40 -25.77 -13.43
CA SER A 236 -24.26 -26.59 -13.87
C SER A 236 -24.15 -26.75 -15.39
N SER A 237 -25.22 -26.49 -16.15
CA SER A 237 -25.18 -26.55 -17.61
C SER A 237 -24.26 -25.47 -18.22
N TYR A 238 -23.96 -24.41 -17.47
CA TYR A 238 -23.06 -23.34 -17.87
C TYR A 238 -21.60 -23.55 -17.42
N ASN A 239 -21.31 -24.56 -16.60
CA ASN A 239 -19.95 -24.79 -16.06
C ASN A 239 -18.90 -24.95 -17.16
N ALA A 240 -19.22 -25.71 -18.22
CA ALA A 240 -18.31 -25.91 -19.33
C ALA A 240 -18.01 -24.59 -20.07
N LYS A 241 -19.02 -23.72 -20.24
CA LYS A 241 -18.85 -22.40 -20.86
C LYS A 241 -17.98 -21.50 -19.99
N LEU A 242 -18.18 -21.47 -18.67
CA LEU A 242 -17.37 -20.66 -17.75
C LEU A 242 -15.91 -21.11 -17.77
N ILE A 243 -15.66 -22.43 -17.75
CA ILE A 243 -14.30 -22.97 -17.89
C ILE A 243 -13.67 -22.52 -19.22
N GLN A 244 -14.41 -22.61 -20.33
CA GLN A 244 -13.90 -22.17 -21.63
C GLN A 244 -13.62 -20.67 -21.67
N ALA A 245 -14.46 -19.83 -21.06
CA ALA A 245 -14.25 -18.39 -20.95
C ALA A 245 -12.93 -18.06 -20.22
N VAL A 246 -12.65 -18.75 -19.10
CA VAL A 246 -11.36 -18.64 -18.41
C VAL A 246 -10.20 -19.05 -19.34
N LEU A 247 -10.32 -20.20 -20.02
CA LEU A 247 -9.28 -20.72 -20.92
C LEU A 247 -9.01 -19.85 -22.16
N GLN A 248 -9.94 -18.98 -22.56
CA GLN A 248 -9.71 -18.01 -23.63
C GLN A 248 -8.65 -16.97 -23.22
N THR A 249 -8.50 -16.70 -21.93
CA THR A 249 -7.51 -15.74 -21.42
C THR A 249 -6.08 -16.28 -21.35
N ARG A 250 -5.84 -17.54 -21.73
CA ARG A 250 -4.55 -18.25 -21.55
C ARG A 250 -3.30 -17.59 -22.15
N LYS A 251 -3.46 -16.67 -23.11
CA LYS A 251 -2.35 -15.94 -23.75
C LYS A 251 -2.18 -14.50 -23.24
N GLN A 252 -3.02 -14.10 -22.29
CA GLN A 252 -3.09 -12.72 -21.79
C GLN A 252 -2.32 -12.53 -20.48
N TRP A 253 -1.94 -13.62 -19.81
CA TRP A 253 -1.29 -13.57 -18.51
C TRP A 253 0.23 -13.47 -18.61
N ILE A 254 0.81 -12.54 -17.84
CA ILE A 254 2.25 -12.48 -17.55
C ILE A 254 2.41 -12.78 -16.04
N PRO A 255 3.29 -13.70 -15.64
CA PRO A 255 3.41 -14.12 -14.25
C PRO A 255 3.67 -12.96 -13.29
N ALA A 256 3.22 -13.14 -12.05
CA ALA A 256 3.52 -12.22 -10.96
C ALA A 256 4.99 -12.33 -10.57
N ASP A 257 5.60 -11.21 -10.20
CA ASP A 257 6.97 -11.10 -9.73
C ASP A 257 6.97 -10.58 -8.30
N ILE A 258 7.73 -11.25 -7.43
CA ILE A 258 8.03 -10.80 -6.07
C ILE A 258 9.54 -10.78 -5.95
N ASP A 259 10.13 -9.58 -5.97
CA ASP A 259 11.57 -9.37 -5.79
C ASP A 259 12.42 -10.19 -6.80
N GLY A 260 12.02 -10.17 -8.08
CA GLY A 260 12.69 -10.91 -9.16
C GLY A 260 12.37 -12.40 -9.19
N LYS A 261 11.50 -12.90 -8.29
CA LYS A 261 11.04 -14.29 -8.27
C LYS A 261 9.63 -14.38 -8.82
N LEU A 262 9.48 -15.13 -9.91
CA LEU A 262 8.16 -15.44 -10.47
C LEU A 262 7.40 -16.40 -9.55
N VAL A 263 6.12 -16.11 -9.31
CA VAL A 263 5.27 -16.89 -8.40
C VAL A 263 3.96 -17.35 -9.05
N ASN A 264 3.38 -18.43 -8.52
CA ASN A 264 2.04 -18.87 -8.92
C ASN A 264 0.98 -18.01 -8.21
N VAL A 265 -0.09 -17.61 -8.91
CA VAL A 265 -1.18 -16.80 -8.36
C VAL A 265 -2.53 -17.49 -8.58
N VAL A 266 -3.32 -17.65 -7.51
CA VAL A 266 -4.65 -18.28 -7.51
C VAL A 266 -5.73 -17.20 -7.49
N PHE A 267 -6.59 -17.24 -8.49
CA PHE A 267 -7.78 -16.40 -8.62
C PHE A 267 -8.99 -17.11 -8.06
N ASN A 268 -9.91 -16.33 -7.49
CA ASN A 268 -11.25 -16.77 -7.08
C ASN A 268 -12.23 -15.69 -7.54
N TYR A 269 -12.82 -15.86 -8.72
CA TYR A 269 -13.78 -14.91 -9.28
C TYR A 269 -15.22 -15.37 -9.02
N GLU A 270 -16.08 -14.40 -8.75
CA GLU A 270 -17.50 -14.59 -8.55
C GLU A 270 -18.26 -13.74 -9.57
N PHE A 271 -19.08 -14.39 -10.40
CA PHE A 271 -19.97 -13.76 -11.35
C PHE A 271 -21.41 -13.87 -10.84
N ASP A 272 -22.02 -12.72 -10.56
CA ASP A 272 -23.39 -12.62 -10.05
C ASP A 272 -24.28 -11.87 -11.06
N PHE A 273 -25.13 -12.63 -11.74
CA PHE A 273 -26.05 -12.21 -12.79
C PHE A 273 -27.50 -12.02 -12.29
N GLY A 274 -27.72 -11.79 -11.00
CA GLY A 274 -29.06 -11.52 -10.48
C GLY A 274 -29.69 -10.23 -11.04
N ASP A 275 -31.03 -10.22 -11.23
CA ASP A 275 -31.86 -9.15 -11.81
C ASP A 275 -31.44 -7.76 -11.33
N ASP A 276 -30.59 -7.12 -12.11
CA ASP A 276 -30.26 -5.71 -12.06
C ASP A 276 -30.61 -5.14 -13.44
N LYS A 277 -31.91 -4.89 -13.68
CA LYS A 277 -32.26 -3.76 -14.54
C LYS A 277 -31.73 -2.52 -13.82
N GLU A 278 -30.56 -2.06 -14.22
CA GLU A 278 -30.16 -0.65 -14.31
C GLU A 278 -28.71 -0.62 -14.75
N ASP A 279 -28.54 -0.55 -16.07
CA ASP A 279 -27.47 0.18 -16.72
C ASP A 279 -27.15 1.46 -15.93
N VAL A 280 -25.88 1.70 -15.65
CA VAL A 280 -25.17 2.97 -15.87
C VAL A 280 -23.69 2.67 -15.63
N GLU A 281 -22.93 2.77 -16.72
CA GLU A 281 -21.49 2.99 -16.78
C GLU A 281 -21.04 3.86 -15.60
N ASN A 282 -19.99 3.52 -14.86
CA ASN A 282 -19.07 4.54 -14.38
C ASN A 282 -17.73 4.00 -13.89
N ASP A 283 -16.73 4.72 -14.35
CA ASP A 283 -15.32 4.63 -14.06
C ASP A 283 -15.06 4.86 -12.57
N ASN A 284 -14.39 3.91 -11.92
CA ASN A 284 -14.12 3.92 -10.48
C ASN A 284 -12.95 4.85 -10.17
N ASN A 285 -13.17 6.18 -10.20
CA ASN A 285 -12.44 7.15 -9.38
C ASN A 285 -12.95 8.60 -9.46
N TYR A 286 -14.03 8.87 -10.18
CA TYR A 286 -14.62 10.21 -10.24
C TYR A 286 -15.78 10.33 -9.26
N PHE A 287 -15.63 11.18 -8.24
CA PHE A 287 -16.75 11.54 -7.38
C PHE A 287 -17.72 12.44 -8.16
N ASP A 288 -18.81 11.85 -8.65
CA ASP A 288 -19.97 12.57 -9.17
C ASP A 288 -21.05 12.63 -8.07
N PRO A 289 -21.42 13.83 -7.57
CA PRO A 289 -22.46 14.00 -6.56
C PRO A 289 -23.84 13.44 -6.96
N ALA A 290 -24.21 13.51 -8.25
CA ALA A 290 -25.49 13.03 -8.74
C ALA A 290 -25.54 11.49 -8.71
N ILE A 291 -24.43 10.84 -9.06
CA ILE A 291 -24.29 9.39 -8.98
C ILE A 291 -24.28 8.92 -7.53
N TYR A 292 -23.54 9.62 -6.66
CA TYR A 292 -23.52 9.31 -5.23
C TYR A 292 -24.93 9.38 -4.63
N ALA A 293 -25.66 10.47 -4.90
CA ALA A 293 -27.03 10.65 -4.43
C ALA A 293 -27.97 9.55 -4.97
N ASN A 294 -27.85 9.21 -6.25
CA ASN A 294 -28.64 8.14 -6.86
C ASN A 294 -28.36 6.77 -6.21
N LEU A 295 -27.10 6.43 -5.97
CA LEU A 295 -26.71 5.18 -5.31
C LEU A 295 -27.23 5.11 -3.86
N MET A 296 -27.16 6.21 -3.13
CA MET A 296 -27.73 6.32 -1.78
C MET A 296 -29.24 6.11 -1.78
N GLU A 297 -29.97 6.80 -2.67
CA GLU A 297 -31.43 6.65 -2.78
C GLU A 297 -31.82 5.22 -3.18
N ARG A 298 -31.11 4.63 -4.14
CA ARG A 298 -31.33 3.23 -4.52
C ARG A 298 -31.05 2.28 -3.36
N GLY A 299 -29.98 2.52 -2.59
CA GLY A 299 -29.67 1.74 -1.39
C GLY A 299 -30.81 1.81 -0.37
N ASP A 300 -31.34 3.01 -0.12
CA ASP A 300 -32.46 3.24 0.79
C ASP A 300 -33.73 2.52 0.32
N ARG A 301 -34.06 2.58 -0.98
CA ARG A 301 -35.18 1.82 -1.56
C ARG A 301 -35.01 0.32 -1.40
N GLN A 302 -33.78 -0.21 -1.39
CA GLN A 302 -33.53 -1.63 -1.12
C GLN A 302 -33.72 -1.96 0.36
N ILE A 303 -33.35 -1.07 1.28
CA ILE A 303 -33.63 -1.22 2.72
C ILE A 303 -35.15 -1.27 2.98
N GLU A 304 -35.93 -0.38 2.37
CA GLU A 304 -37.40 -0.38 2.47
C GLU A 304 -38.01 -1.71 2.00
N LYS A 305 -37.43 -2.29 0.95
CA LYS A 305 -37.81 -3.61 0.41
C LYS A 305 -37.23 -4.78 1.22
N LYS A 306 -36.52 -4.52 2.33
CA LYS A 306 -35.79 -5.51 3.16
C LYS A 306 -34.75 -6.32 2.38
N ASN A 307 -34.27 -5.80 1.26
CA ASN A 307 -33.22 -6.41 0.45
C ASN A 307 -31.84 -5.90 0.90
N TYR A 308 -31.44 -6.31 2.09
CA TYR A 308 -30.25 -5.81 2.78
C TYR A 308 -28.95 -6.10 2.00
N ILE A 309 -28.85 -7.21 1.28
CA ILE A 309 -27.66 -7.57 0.48
C ILE A 309 -27.46 -6.57 -0.67
N LYS A 310 -28.53 -6.24 -1.41
CA LYS A 310 -28.44 -5.24 -2.48
C LYS A 310 -28.17 -3.84 -1.93
N ALA A 311 -28.76 -3.48 -0.80
CA ALA A 311 -28.46 -2.22 -0.12
C ALA A 311 -26.97 -2.12 0.26
N ILE A 312 -26.39 -3.17 0.84
CA ILE A 312 -24.96 -3.25 1.18
C ILE A 312 -24.08 -3.02 -0.05
N LYS A 313 -24.40 -3.64 -1.20
CA LYS A 313 -23.65 -3.46 -2.46
C LYS A 313 -23.68 -2.00 -2.91
N LEU A 314 -24.84 -1.34 -2.85
CA LEU A 314 -25.02 0.05 -3.25
C LEU A 314 -24.29 1.03 -2.31
N TYR A 315 -24.42 0.86 -0.99
CA TYR A 315 -23.67 1.69 -0.04
C TYR A 315 -22.16 1.45 -0.14
N THR A 316 -21.73 0.23 -0.46
CA THR A 316 -20.31 -0.05 -0.71
C THR A 316 -19.79 0.74 -1.91
N LYS A 317 -20.58 0.90 -2.99
CA LYS A 317 -20.22 1.79 -4.10
C LYS A 317 -20.05 3.24 -3.62
N CYS A 318 -20.98 3.76 -2.82
CA CYS A 318 -20.86 5.11 -2.24
C CYS A 318 -19.57 5.28 -1.40
N ILE A 319 -19.20 4.26 -0.63
CA ILE A 319 -17.97 4.26 0.20
C ILE A 319 -16.70 4.25 -0.64
N LEU A 320 -16.75 3.61 -1.81
CA LEU A 320 -15.63 3.61 -2.76
C LEU A 320 -15.49 4.93 -3.54
N MET A 321 -16.53 5.78 -3.54
CA MET A 321 -16.51 7.07 -4.25
C MET A 321 -15.87 8.20 -3.43
N LYS A 322 -15.90 8.13 -2.09
CA LYS A 322 -15.29 9.15 -1.21
C LYS A 322 -14.98 8.59 0.19
N ASP A 323 -13.87 9.05 0.77
CA ASP A 323 -13.35 8.57 2.06
C ASP A 323 -14.24 8.94 3.27
N ASP A 324 -15.09 9.96 3.12
CA ASP A 324 -15.99 10.52 4.13
C ASP A 324 -17.48 10.16 3.87
N ALA A 325 -17.74 8.98 3.29
CA ALA A 325 -19.09 8.46 3.06
C ALA A 325 -19.77 7.95 4.35
N PHE A 326 -19.82 8.78 5.40
CA PHE A 326 -20.29 8.38 6.73
C PHE A 326 -21.73 7.87 6.74
N ASP A 327 -22.63 8.50 5.99
CA ASP A 327 -24.02 8.06 5.90
C ASP A 327 -24.14 6.67 5.27
N ALA A 328 -23.37 6.41 4.22
CA ALA A 328 -23.33 5.10 3.56
C ALA A 328 -22.78 4.02 4.51
N LEU A 329 -21.74 4.35 5.29
CA LEU A 329 -21.17 3.46 6.30
C LEU A 329 -22.18 3.12 7.41
N TYR A 330 -22.92 4.11 7.93
CA TYR A 330 -23.96 3.84 8.93
C TYR A 330 -25.05 2.93 8.36
N LYS A 331 -25.57 3.25 7.17
CA LYS A 331 -26.63 2.46 6.54
C LYS A 331 -26.18 1.04 6.19
N ARG A 332 -24.91 0.87 5.78
CA ARG A 332 -24.33 -0.45 5.53
C ARG A 332 -24.14 -1.24 6.82
N ALA A 333 -23.68 -0.60 7.90
CA ALA A 333 -23.55 -1.23 9.21
C ALA A 333 -24.91 -1.72 9.73
N ASP A 334 -25.96 -0.89 9.60
CA ASP A 334 -27.32 -1.24 10.01
C ASP A 334 -27.87 -2.42 9.17
N ALA A 335 -27.58 -2.45 7.87
CA ALA A 335 -27.96 -3.55 6.99
C ALA A 335 -27.24 -4.87 7.36
N TYR A 336 -25.92 -4.81 7.61
CA TYR A 336 -25.15 -5.96 8.10
C TYR A 336 -25.66 -6.47 9.44
N PHE A 337 -25.96 -5.56 10.37
CA PHE A 337 -26.46 -5.90 11.70
C PHE A 337 -27.84 -6.57 11.62
N THR A 338 -28.72 -6.06 10.76
CA THR A 338 -30.05 -6.66 10.51
C THR A 338 -29.94 -8.08 9.93
N LEU A 339 -28.95 -8.32 9.07
CA LEU A 339 -28.64 -9.66 8.54
C LEU A 339 -27.90 -10.57 9.53
N LYS A 340 -27.64 -10.11 10.76
CA LYS A 340 -26.83 -10.80 11.78
C LYS A 340 -25.39 -11.10 11.33
N VAL A 341 -24.87 -10.32 10.38
CA VAL A 341 -23.46 -10.33 9.97
C VAL A 341 -22.69 -9.36 10.87
N GLU A 342 -22.69 -9.66 12.17
CA GLU A 342 -22.27 -8.73 13.22
C GLU A 342 -20.81 -8.27 13.05
N LYS A 343 -19.91 -9.16 12.61
CA LYS A 343 -18.50 -8.82 12.37
C LYS A 343 -18.33 -7.65 11.40
N ASN A 344 -19.15 -7.60 10.35
CA ASN A 344 -19.07 -6.55 9.33
C ASN A 344 -19.69 -5.24 9.83
N ALA A 345 -20.83 -5.32 10.54
CA ALA A 345 -21.43 -4.16 11.19
C ALA A 345 -20.46 -3.53 12.21
N CYS A 346 -19.81 -4.37 13.02
CA CYS A 346 -18.80 -3.95 13.98
C CYS A 346 -17.58 -3.31 13.31
N SER A 347 -17.18 -3.79 12.14
CA SER A 347 -16.11 -3.18 11.36
C SER A 347 -16.46 -1.76 10.91
N ASP A 348 -17.66 -1.57 10.37
CA ASP A 348 -18.12 -0.26 9.90
C ASP A 348 -18.31 0.73 11.06
N TRP A 349 -18.89 0.28 12.19
CA TRP A 349 -19.02 1.13 13.38
C TRP A 349 -17.68 1.44 14.04
N ASN A 350 -16.75 0.49 14.10
CA ASN A 350 -15.41 0.76 14.60
C ASN A 350 -14.70 1.81 13.73
N TYR A 351 -14.75 1.66 12.40
CA TYR A 351 -14.19 2.66 11.50
C TYR A 351 -14.80 4.04 11.75
N LEU A 352 -16.12 4.15 11.79
CA LEU A 352 -16.81 5.42 12.10
C LEU A 352 -16.39 5.97 13.48
N ALA A 353 -16.25 5.12 14.50
CA ALA A 353 -15.77 5.52 15.83
C ALA A 353 -14.34 6.07 15.80
N THR A 354 -13.42 5.43 15.06
CA THR A 354 -12.05 5.95 14.85
C THR A 354 -12.01 7.30 14.13
N LYS A 355 -13.07 7.63 13.37
CA LYS A 355 -13.27 8.95 12.74
C LYS A 355 -14.01 9.95 13.64
N GLY A 356 -14.16 9.65 14.94
CA GLY A 356 -14.77 10.53 15.93
C GLY A 356 -16.30 10.50 15.99
N GLN A 357 -16.96 9.57 15.28
CA GLN A 357 -18.42 9.49 15.26
C GLN A 357 -18.99 8.87 16.55
N LYS A 358 -19.49 9.71 17.46
CA LYS A 358 -19.96 9.30 18.79
C LYS A 358 -21.13 8.30 18.79
N LYS A 359 -22.05 8.41 17.82
CA LYS A 359 -23.14 7.44 17.66
C LYS A 359 -22.59 6.04 17.30
N ALA A 360 -21.63 5.96 16.38
CA ALA A 360 -20.99 4.70 16.01
C ALA A 360 -20.16 4.11 17.16
N GLU A 361 -19.45 4.95 17.93
CA GLU A 361 -18.73 4.52 19.14
C GLU A 361 -19.68 3.83 20.14
N ALA A 362 -20.83 4.44 20.42
CA ALA A 362 -21.84 3.84 21.29
C ALA A 362 -22.38 2.52 20.73
N LEU A 363 -22.70 2.45 19.43
CA LEU A 363 -23.17 1.23 18.77
C LEU A 363 -22.13 0.11 18.78
N PHE A 364 -20.85 0.45 18.57
CA PHE A 364 -19.74 -0.50 18.63
C PHE A 364 -19.55 -1.05 20.05
N ILE A 365 -19.50 -0.18 21.07
CA ILE A 365 -19.38 -0.61 22.47
C ILE A 365 -20.55 -1.51 22.87
N GLN A 366 -21.78 -1.12 22.51
CA GLN A 366 -22.98 -1.85 22.89
C GLN A 366 -23.07 -3.24 22.23
N ASN A 367 -22.77 -3.34 20.94
CA ASN A 367 -23.08 -4.53 20.15
C ASN A 367 -21.86 -5.42 19.86
N CYS A 368 -20.63 -4.90 20.00
CA CYS A 368 -19.41 -5.57 19.54
C CYS A 368 -18.40 -5.89 20.66
N LEU A 369 -18.37 -5.10 21.73
CA LEU A 369 -17.43 -5.29 22.84
C LEU A 369 -18.04 -6.02 24.06
N LYS A 370 -19.37 -6.10 24.17
CA LYS A 370 -20.07 -6.68 25.33
C LYS A 370 -20.46 -8.16 25.16
N ARG A 371 -19.77 -8.93 24.33
CA ARG A 371 -20.03 -10.38 24.15
C ARG A 371 -18.87 -11.25 24.53
#